data_AF-A0A5C8B8U6-F1
#
_entry.id   AF-A0A5C8B8U6-F1
#
_cell.length_a   1.000
_cell.length_b   1.000
_cell.length_c   1.000
_cell.angle_alpha   90.00
_cell.angle_beta   90.00
_cell.angle_gamma   90.00
#
_symmetry.space_group_name_H-M   'P 1'
#
loop_
_entity.id
_entity.type
_entity.pdbx_description
1 polymer ?
#
loop_
_entity_poly.entity_id
_entity_poly.type
_entity_poly.pdbx_seq_one_letter_code
_entity_poly.pdbx_strand_id
1 'polypeptide(L)'
;MAGAAGAGVTVNMANLDDMTQVNVAVDLGQTLAVSNIASGGTVTYEAAQTAATTVTVSNAATGTDDSFNIKVTSAAARNIPTVTASNVETINFLTDDTATTTTGIEHTASLTAAAATKITVAGDAGLTLTFTGTALTTFDASGVTDGDVTWTAGALAAAATVKGGAASDANVIVLSAALDDITYTGGSGTDTITMNHATNHDSTTNTFTLGNGTNTLTAGNNDGDNTVTGGSGVDTITVGNGSNTITTLAGNDVITVGTGHNVIDSGTGNDTITIGASAATNTVNVGTGTDNLVFTGVQTAAGYYTSVTGMGAGDTIDFSATANDGGGLAAAVLGAKMPSLGGSASFANYLDAAAAGNGSTDSAIKWFQYNGNTYIVVDNSAAATFQDGGDQVVELVGLVDLSTSTQDGSYVITLV
;
A
#
# COMPACT_ATOMS: atom_id res chain seq x y z
N MET A 1 -7.49 4.48 44.41
CA MET A 1 -6.86 3.87 45.61
C MET A 1 -5.36 3.84 45.36
N ALA A 2 -4.52 4.32 46.30
CA ALA A 2 -3.07 4.09 46.23
C ALA A 2 -2.77 2.75 46.93
N GLY A 3 -2.36 1.73 46.17
CA GLY A 3 -2.07 0.39 46.69
C GLY A 3 -0.70 0.34 47.39
N ALA A 4 -0.59 -0.50 48.42
CA ALA A 4 0.69 -0.81 49.06
C ALA A 4 1.63 -1.53 48.07
N ALA A 5 2.94 -1.32 48.22
CA ALA A 5 3.96 -1.88 47.33
C ALA A 5 3.97 -3.42 47.35
N GLY A 6 3.80 -4.05 46.19
CA GLY A 6 4.06 -5.46 45.91
C GLY A 6 2.86 -6.34 45.55
N ALA A 7 1.62 -5.85 45.63
CA ALA A 7 0.42 -6.58 45.23
C ALA A 7 -0.36 -5.79 44.16
N GLY A 8 -0.73 -6.44 43.06
CA GLY A 8 -1.54 -5.82 42.01
C GLY A 8 -2.84 -5.21 42.57
N VAL A 9 -3.34 -4.19 41.89
CA VAL A 9 -4.60 -3.52 42.24
C VAL A 9 -5.75 -4.31 41.62
N THR A 10 -6.67 -4.81 42.42
CA THR A 10 -7.86 -5.53 41.92
C THR A 10 -9.13 -4.74 42.16
N VAL A 11 -9.95 -4.61 41.14
CA VAL A 11 -11.29 -4.01 41.18
C VAL A 11 -12.29 -5.06 40.72
N ASN A 12 -13.25 -5.42 41.58
CA ASN A 12 -14.35 -6.32 41.23
C ASN A 12 -15.65 -5.51 41.17
N MET A 13 -16.22 -5.43 39.97
CA MET A 13 -17.40 -4.63 39.66
C MET A 13 -18.73 -5.31 40.07
N ALA A 14 -18.73 -6.61 40.39
CA ALA A 14 -19.96 -7.40 40.59
C ALA A 14 -20.89 -6.88 41.71
N ASN A 15 -20.35 -6.17 42.69
CA ASN A 15 -21.10 -5.69 43.86
C ASN A 15 -21.15 -4.16 43.95
N LEU A 16 -20.82 -3.45 42.87
CA LEU A 16 -20.71 -1.99 42.85
C LEU A 16 -21.95 -1.30 42.25
N ASP A 17 -23.14 -1.87 42.45
CA ASP A 17 -24.46 -1.24 42.18
C ASP A 17 -24.52 -0.49 40.84
N ASP A 18 -24.39 -1.24 39.74
CA ASP A 18 -24.44 -0.76 38.36
C ASP A 18 -23.33 0.22 37.92
N MET A 19 -22.23 0.34 38.69
CA MET A 19 -21.05 1.04 38.20
C MET A 19 -20.50 0.39 36.90
N THR A 20 -20.33 1.21 35.86
CA THR A 20 -19.84 0.77 34.54
C THR A 20 -18.44 1.28 34.21
N GLN A 21 -17.81 2.04 35.10
CA GLN A 21 -16.53 2.70 34.83
C GLN A 21 -15.51 2.53 35.96
N VAL A 22 -14.24 2.42 35.57
CA VAL A 22 -13.08 2.46 36.47
C VAL A 22 -12.12 3.55 35.99
N ASN A 23 -11.87 4.55 36.82
CA ASN A 23 -10.94 5.63 36.48
C ASN A 23 -9.58 5.42 37.16
N VAL A 24 -8.51 5.54 36.37
CA VAL A 24 -7.12 5.40 36.78
C VAL A 24 -6.44 6.78 36.70
N ALA A 25 -6.51 7.51 37.81
CA ALA A 25 -6.08 8.91 37.89
C ALA A 25 -4.59 9.12 38.22
N VAL A 26 -3.86 8.04 38.53
CA VAL A 26 -2.42 8.07 38.87
C VAL A 26 -1.74 6.86 38.26
N ASP A 27 -0.43 6.90 38.07
CA ASP A 27 0.34 5.68 37.79
C ASP A 27 0.25 4.75 39.01
N LEU A 28 -0.30 3.55 38.80
CA LEU A 28 -0.43 2.56 39.87
C LEU A 28 0.92 1.91 40.22
N GLY A 29 1.90 1.94 39.30
CA GLY A 29 3.19 1.26 39.44
C GLY A 29 3.09 -0.27 39.52
N GLN A 30 1.90 -0.83 39.31
CA GLN A 30 1.55 -2.24 39.53
C GLN A 30 0.41 -2.65 38.60
N THR A 31 0.29 -3.95 38.32
CA THR A 31 -0.79 -4.48 37.46
C THR A 31 -2.17 -4.13 38.02
N LEU A 32 -3.08 -3.67 37.15
CA LEU A 32 -4.50 -3.48 37.45
C LEU A 32 -5.31 -4.67 36.93
N ALA A 33 -6.12 -5.29 37.77
CA ALA A 33 -7.08 -6.32 37.39
C ALA A 33 -8.51 -5.82 37.61
N VAL A 34 -9.26 -5.60 36.53
CA VAL A 34 -10.68 -5.25 36.57
C VAL A 34 -11.52 -6.48 36.24
N SER A 35 -12.48 -6.81 37.08
CA SER A 35 -13.30 -8.02 36.94
C SER A 35 -14.78 -7.77 37.04
N ASN A 36 -15.56 -8.60 36.34
CA ASN A 36 -17.01 -8.54 36.24
C ASN A 36 -17.53 -7.18 35.75
N ILE A 37 -16.75 -6.46 34.93
CA ILE A 37 -17.23 -5.23 34.32
C ILE A 37 -18.32 -5.57 33.31
N ALA A 38 -19.46 -4.87 33.32
CA ALA A 38 -20.53 -5.14 32.36
C ALA A 38 -20.03 -4.91 30.90
N SER A 39 -20.63 -5.62 29.93
CA SER A 39 -20.40 -5.31 28.50
C SER A 39 -20.73 -3.85 28.23
N GLY A 40 -19.85 -3.17 27.48
CA GLY A 40 -19.89 -1.72 27.26
C GLY A 40 -19.29 -0.89 28.40
N GLY A 41 -18.75 -1.53 29.44
CA GLY A 41 -18.06 -0.87 30.53
C GLY A 41 -16.73 -0.27 30.10
N THR A 42 -16.24 0.71 30.86
CA THR A 42 -15.10 1.55 30.48
C THR A 42 -13.99 1.54 31.55
N VAL A 43 -12.74 1.41 31.12
CA VAL A 43 -11.59 1.83 31.94
C VAL A 43 -11.07 3.14 31.38
N THR A 44 -11.02 4.18 32.21
CA THR A 44 -10.54 5.52 31.86
C THR A 44 -9.16 5.75 32.45
N TYR A 45 -8.17 6.04 31.60
CA TYR A 45 -6.81 6.39 32.00
C TYR A 45 -6.63 7.92 31.92
N GLU A 46 -6.48 8.56 33.09
CA GLU A 46 -6.17 10.00 33.21
C GLU A 46 -4.67 10.23 33.48
N ALA A 47 -3.92 9.14 33.72
CA ALA A 47 -2.48 9.13 33.92
C ALA A 47 -1.82 7.97 33.16
N ALA A 48 -0.57 8.19 32.72
CA ALA A 48 0.24 7.14 32.10
C ALA A 48 0.50 6.02 33.11
N GLN A 49 0.57 4.78 32.62
CA GLN A 49 0.82 3.62 33.46
C GLN A 49 2.17 2.98 33.11
N THR A 50 2.79 2.35 34.10
CA THR A 50 4.03 1.58 33.93
C THR A 50 3.83 0.07 33.95
N ALA A 51 2.62 -0.40 34.31
CA ALA A 51 2.26 -1.81 34.40
C ALA A 51 1.00 -2.15 33.61
N ALA A 52 0.82 -3.43 33.31
CA ALA A 52 -0.28 -3.95 32.49
C ALA A 52 -1.65 -3.85 33.19
N THR A 53 -2.72 -3.88 32.38
CA THR A 53 -4.10 -4.02 32.87
C THR A 53 -4.72 -5.31 32.34
N THR A 54 -5.40 -6.07 33.19
CA THR A 54 -6.22 -7.21 32.78
C THR A 54 -7.69 -6.89 33.04
N VAL A 55 -8.54 -7.13 32.05
CA VAL A 55 -9.98 -6.86 32.11
C VAL A 55 -10.74 -8.15 31.81
N THR A 56 -11.73 -8.44 32.66
CA THR A 56 -12.70 -9.51 32.42
C THR A 56 -14.10 -8.91 32.40
N VAL A 57 -14.71 -8.91 31.21
CA VAL A 57 -16.10 -8.51 30.99
C VAL A 57 -17.02 -9.61 31.51
N SER A 58 -18.11 -9.21 32.17
CA SER A 58 -19.14 -10.11 32.69
C SER A 58 -19.71 -10.94 31.56
N ASN A 59 -19.71 -12.27 31.73
CA ASN A 59 -20.19 -13.24 30.75
C ASN A 59 -19.39 -13.32 29.43
N ALA A 60 -18.24 -12.65 29.30
CA ALA A 60 -17.35 -12.69 28.13
C ALA A 60 -17.11 -14.11 27.57
N ALA A 61 -16.96 -15.10 28.43
CA ALA A 61 -16.74 -16.49 28.00
C ALA A 61 -17.98 -17.19 27.40
N THR A 62 -19.16 -16.57 27.50
CA THR A 62 -20.46 -17.16 27.14
C THR A 62 -21.31 -16.27 26.24
N GLY A 63 -21.10 -14.96 26.27
CA GLY A 63 -21.66 -14.02 25.32
C GLY A 63 -20.94 -14.14 23.97
N THR A 64 -21.55 -13.57 22.94
CA THR A 64 -21.02 -13.59 21.56
C THR A 64 -20.85 -12.18 21.00
N ASP A 65 -21.20 -11.16 21.77
CA ASP A 65 -21.21 -9.74 21.40
C ASP A 65 -20.77 -8.89 22.60
N ASP A 66 -19.73 -9.35 23.30
CA ASP A 66 -19.19 -8.62 24.45
C ASP A 66 -18.35 -7.44 23.99
N SER A 67 -18.48 -6.32 24.71
CA SER A 67 -17.80 -5.07 24.38
C SER A 67 -17.08 -4.47 25.58
N PHE A 68 -15.98 -3.78 25.32
CA PHE A 68 -15.20 -3.09 26.32
C PHE A 68 -14.62 -1.78 25.79
N ASN A 69 -14.69 -0.73 26.59
CA ASN A 69 -14.20 0.59 26.23
C ASN A 69 -12.91 0.92 26.99
N ILE A 70 -11.92 1.46 26.29
CA ILE A 70 -10.68 2.00 26.82
C ILE A 70 -10.71 3.49 26.52
N LYS A 71 -10.87 4.33 27.55
CA LYS A 71 -10.78 5.78 27.42
C LYS A 71 -9.40 6.26 27.86
N VAL A 72 -8.74 7.11 27.07
CA VAL A 72 -7.51 7.81 27.44
C VAL A 72 -7.77 9.29 27.32
N THR A 73 -7.50 10.06 28.38
CA THR A 73 -7.83 11.49 28.42
C THR A 73 -6.71 12.27 29.08
N SER A 74 -6.10 13.19 28.32
CA SER A 74 -5.04 14.06 28.84
C SER A 74 -4.63 15.15 27.87
N ALA A 75 -4.07 16.24 28.38
CA ALA A 75 -3.46 17.30 27.56
C ALA A 75 -2.06 16.96 27.03
N ALA A 76 -1.56 15.75 27.31
CA ALA A 76 -0.24 15.29 26.90
C ALA A 76 -0.31 13.80 26.55
N ALA A 77 0.56 13.33 25.65
CA ALA A 77 0.66 11.93 25.27
C ALA A 77 0.74 10.99 26.49
N ARG A 78 0.09 9.82 26.38
CA ARG A 78 -0.03 8.84 27.45
C ARG A 78 0.32 7.47 26.92
N ASN A 79 1.15 6.76 27.69
CA ASN A 79 1.41 5.36 27.45
C ASN A 79 0.51 4.50 28.33
N ILE A 80 -0.26 3.64 27.67
CA ILE A 80 -1.06 2.57 28.26
C ILE A 80 -0.35 1.25 27.92
N PRO A 81 0.34 0.62 28.87
CA PRO A 81 0.91 -0.70 28.69
C PRO A 81 -0.17 -1.73 28.36
N THR A 82 0.24 -2.97 28.09
CA THR A 82 -0.67 -4.02 27.62
C THR A 82 -1.97 -4.10 28.42
N VAL A 83 -3.08 -3.89 27.72
CA VAL A 83 -4.43 -4.22 28.17
C VAL A 83 -4.77 -5.61 27.64
N THR A 84 -5.10 -6.54 28.53
CA THR A 84 -5.56 -7.88 28.16
C THR A 84 -7.07 -7.97 28.38
N ALA A 85 -7.83 -8.16 27.30
CA ALA A 85 -9.27 -8.36 27.32
C ALA A 85 -9.61 -9.75 26.77
N SER A 86 -9.90 -10.70 27.66
CA SER A 86 -10.19 -12.09 27.28
C SER A 86 -11.66 -12.28 26.89
N ASN A 87 -11.89 -12.95 25.76
CA ASN A 87 -13.23 -13.28 25.23
C ASN A 87 -14.13 -12.05 25.02
N VAL A 88 -13.57 -10.95 24.54
CA VAL A 88 -14.34 -9.73 24.21
C VAL A 88 -14.25 -9.50 22.71
N GLU A 89 -15.40 -9.42 22.03
CA GLU A 89 -15.48 -9.34 20.58
C GLU A 89 -15.29 -7.91 20.06
N THR A 90 -15.73 -6.89 20.81
CA THR A 90 -15.61 -5.48 20.42
C THR A 90 -14.80 -4.67 21.42
N ILE A 91 -13.71 -4.05 20.98
CA ILE A 91 -12.92 -3.12 21.79
C ILE A 91 -13.01 -1.71 21.22
N ASN A 92 -13.42 -0.75 22.04
CA ASN A 92 -13.54 0.65 21.61
C ASN A 92 -12.49 1.50 22.33
N PHE A 93 -11.66 2.22 21.58
CA PHE A 93 -10.78 3.26 22.10
C PHE A 93 -11.47 4.62 21.98
N LEU A 94 -11.46 5.38 23.07
CA LEU A 94 -11.90 6.76 23.16
C LEU A 94 -10.69 7.62 23.55
N THR A 95 -10.10 8.34 22.59
CA THR A 95 -8.93 9.20 22.78
C THR A 95 -9.38 10.66 22.97
N ASP A 96 -8.72 11.42 23.84
CA ASP A 96 -9.22 12.73 24.28
C ASP A 96 -8.04 13.66 24.61
N ASP A 97 -7.77 14.65 23.76
CA ASP A 97 -6.81 15.74 24.01
C ASP A 97 -7.50 16.84 24.82
N THR A 98 -7.25 16.84 26.13
CA THR A 98 -7.88 17.85 27.01
C THR A 98 -7.22 19.23 26.92
N ALA A 99 -6.23 19.43 26.04
CA ALA A 99 -5.59 20.73 25.86
C ALA A 99 -6.59 21.74 25.28
N THR A 100 -6.50 23.00 25.71
CA THR A 100 -7.37 24.08 25.22
C THR A 100 -7.08 24.51 23.77
N THR A 101 -5.98 24.03 23.22
CA THR A 101 -5.56 24.16 21.83
C THR A 101 -5.16 22.76 21.40
N THR A 102 -5.86 22.18 20.43
CA THR A 102 -5.56 20.82 19.99
C THR A 102 -4.15 20.79 19.40
N THR A 103 -3.38 19.77 19.79
CA THR A 103 -1.97 19.64 19.38
C THR A 103 -1.70 18.36 18.60
N GLY A 104 -2.75 17.62 18.23
CA GLY A 104 -2.62 16.32 17.60
C GLY A 104 -1.80 15.35 18.44
N ILE A 105 -2.00 15.33 19.77
CA ILE A 105 -1.24 14.41 20.63
C ILE A 105 -1.51 12.97 20.23
N GLU A 106 -0.51 12.10 20.35
CA GLU A 106 -0.64 10.68 20.08
C GLU A 106 -0.50 9.89 21.40
N HIS A 107 -1.53 9.12 21.76
CA HIS A 107 -1.45 8.16 22.87
C HIS A 107 -0.85 6.84 22.37
N THR A 108 -0.25 6.06 23.26
CA THR A 108 0.28 4.73 22.91
C THR A 108 -0.42 3.64 23.72
N ALA A 109 -0.78 2.54 23.06
CA ALA A 109 -1.43 1.40 23.69
C ALA A 109 -0.96 0.06 23.11
N SER A 110 -0.91 -0.96 23.96
CA SER A 110 -0.83 -2.36 23.51
C SER A 110 -2.08 -3.13 23.93
N LEU A 111 -2.64 -3.94 23.04
CA LEU A 111 -3.87 -4.69 23.28
C LEU A 111 -3.68 -6.18 22.95
N THR A 112 -4.02 -7.04 23.91
CA THR A 112 -4.15 -8.49 23.69
C THR A 112 -5.61 -8.88 23.84
N ALA A 113 -6.27 -9.20 22.73
CA ALA A 113 -7.68 -9.60 22.71
C ALA A 113 -7.93 -10.62 21.58
N ALA A 114 -7.68 -11.91 21.86
CA ALA A 114 -7.71 -12.96 20.84
C ALA A 114 -9.09 -13.18 20.20
N ALA A 115 -10.17 -12.89 20.93
CA ALA A 115 -11.55 -13.00 20.45
C ALA A 115 -12.08 -11.73 19.76
N ALA A 116 -11.34 -10.62 19.81
CA ALA A 116 -11.79 -9.37 19.23
C ALA A 116 -11.94 -9.51 17.72
N THR A 117 -13.16 -9.33 17.23
CA THR A 117 -13.50 -9.27 15.81
C THR A 117 -13.52 -7.83 15.32
N LYS A 118 -13.73 -6.87 16.23
CA LYS A 118 -13.83 -5.46 15.93
C LYS A 118 -13.06 -4.60 16.93
N ILE A 119 -12.27 -3.66 16.41
CA ILE A 119 -11.69 -2.55 17.14
C ILE A 119 -12.16 -1.25 16.50
N THR A 120 -12.62 -0.29 17.32
CA THR A 120 -12.87 1.08 16.85
C THR A 120 -12.03 2.08 17.62
N VAL A 121 -11.61 3.15 16.96
CA VAL A 121 -10.91 4.27 17.59
C VAL A 121 -11.65 5.56 17.24
N ALA A 122 -11.97 6.35 18.25
CA ALA A 122 -12.62 7.65 18.06
C ALA A 122 -12.14 8.65 19.12
N GLY A 123 -12.17 9.94 18.78
CA GLY A 123 -11.64 10.97 19.66
C GLY A 123 -10.99 12.13 18.92
N ASP A 124 -10.50 13.10 19.68
CA ASP A 124 -9.73 14.26 19.20
C ASP A 124 -8.24 14.15 19.53
N ALA A 125 -7.75 12.92 19.72
CA ALA A 125 -6.33 12.60 19.86
C ALA A 125 -5.97 11.34 19.06
N GLY A 126 -4.71 11.27 18.63
CA GLY A 126 -4.13 10.15 17.92
C GLY A 126 -3.89 8.92 18.80
N LEU A 127 -3.59 7.79 18.16
CA LEU A 127 -3.31 6.52 18.81
C LEU A 127 -2.27 5.71 18.05
N THR A 128 -1.14 5.40 18.70
CA THR A 128 -0.30 4.25 18.37
C THR A 128 -0.83 2.99 19.07
N LEU A 129 -1.34 2.02 18.31
CA LEU A 129 -1.82 0.74 18.81
C LEU A 129 -0.96 -0.42 18.29
N THR A 130 -0.42 -1.23 19.20
CA THR A 130 0.05 -2.58 18.88
C THR A 130 -1.01 -3.60 19.28
N PHE A 131 -1.52 -4.37 18.32
CA PHE A 131 -2.55 -5.38 18.56
C PHE A 131 -2.00 -6.80 18.48
N THR A 132 -2.41 -7.66 19.41
CA THR A 132 -2.15 -9.10 19.39
C THR A 132 -3.47 -9.86 19.47
N GLY A 133 -3.83 -10.50 18.36
CA GLY A 133 -5.02 -11.34 18.21
C GLY A 133 -5.07 -11.92 16.79
N THR A 134 -6.00 -12.86 16.56
CA THR A 134 -6.14 -13.55 15.26
C THR A 134 -7.51 -13.41 14.60
N ALA A 135 -8.54 -13.06 15.38
CA ALA A 135 -9.94 -13.05 14.94
C ALA A 135 -10.42 -11.70 14.38
N LEU A 136 -9.54 -10.69 14.35
CA LEU A 136 -9.93 -9.33 13.97
C LEU A 136 -10.27 -9.26 12.48
N THR A 137 -11.46 -8.76 12.17
CA THR A 137 -11.94 -8.52 10.79
C THR A 137 -12.26 -7.04 10.56
N THR A 138 -12.25 -6.22 11.59
CA THR A 138 -12.50 -4.78 11.47
C THR A 138 -11.60 -3.99 12.43
N PHE A 139 -10.79 -3.11 11.88
CA PHE A 139 -10.16 -1.99 12.59
C PHE A 139 -10.70 -0.69 11.99
N ASP A 140 -11.42 0.11 12.77
CA ASP A 140 -12.04 1.35 12.27
C ASP A 140 -11.60 2.55 13.13
N ALA A 141 -10.61 3.30 12.65
CA ALA A 141 -10.15 4.53 13.28
C ALA A 141 -10.78 5.80 12.67
N SER A 142 -11.81 5.67 11.83
CA SER A 142 -12.42 6.83 11.14
C SER A 142 -13.10 7.84 12.07
N GLY A 143 -13.26 7.50 13.35
CA GLY A 143 -13.76 8.40 14.39
C GLY A 143 -12.69 9.34 14.98
N VAL A 144 -11.42 9.21 14.59
CA VAL A 144 -10.34 10.10 15.04
C VAL A 144 -10.38 11.40 14.23
N THR A 145 -10.49 12.53 14.94
CA THR A 145 -10.68 13.87 14.35
C THR A 145 -9.45 14.77 14.43
N ASP A 146 -8.43 14.38 15.19
CA ASP A 146 -7.13 15.06 15.29
C ASP A 146 -6.08 14.06 15.82
N GLY A 147 -4.84 14.19 15.37
CA GLY A 147 -3.69 13.37 15.73
C GLY A 147 -3.52 12.10 14.91
N ASP A 148 -2.27 11.64 14.82
CA ASP A 148 -1.87 10.50 13.99
C ASP A 148 -2.46 9.17 14.49
N VAL A 149 -2.79 8.28 13.56
CA VAL A 149 -3.19 6.90 13.87
C VAL A 149 -2.10 5.94 13.39
N THR A 150 -1.38 5.36 14.33
CA THR A 150 -0.41 4.30 14.06
C THR A 150 -0.98 2.96 14.50
N TRP A 151 -1.08 1.96 13.62
CA TRP A 151 -1.55 0.62 13.99
C TRP A 151 -0.61 -0.46 13.48
N THR A 152 -0.14 -1.29 14.39
CA THR A 152 0.53 -2.57 14.06
C THR A 152 -0.44 -3.71 14.30
N ALA A 153 -0.84 -4.36 13.21
CA ALA A 153 -1.78 -5.46 13.24
C ALA A 153 -1.17 -6.75 13.81
N GLY A 154 -2.03 -7.58 14.41
CA GLY A 154 -1.73 -8.99 14.66
C GLY A 154 -1.92 -9.82 13.39
N ALA A 155 -1.92 -11.15 13.54
CA ALA A 155 -2.32 -12.00 12.43
C ALA A 155 -3.81 -11.78 12.12
N LEU A 156 -4.17 -11.54 10.87
CA LEU A 156 -5.56 -11.38 10.45
C LEU A 156 -5.94 -12.65 9.69
N ALA A 157 -6.55 -13.61 10.38
CA ALA A 157 -6.79 -14.95 9.84
C ALA A 157 -8.00 -15.03 8.88
N ALA A 158 -8.74 -13.94 8.75
CA ALA A 158 -9.87 -13.78 7.85
C ALA A 158 -9.79 -12.38 7.22
N ALA A 159 -10.40 -12.21 6.06
CA ALA A 159 -10.45 -10.94 5.35
C ALA A 159 -10.89 -9.79 6.29
N ALA A 160 -10.15 -8.68 6.25
CA ALA A 160 -10.29 -7.59 7.19
C ALA A 160 -10.49 -6.24 6.53
N THR A 161 -11.38 -5.43 7.11
CA THR A 161 -11.56 -4.02 6.77
C THR A 161 -10.78 -3.14 7.75
N VAL A 162 -9.98 -2.24 7.21
CA VAL A 162 -9.11 -1.34 7.97
C VAL A 162 -9.40 0.09 7.54
N LYS A 163 -9.71 0.98 8.49
CA LYS A 163 -9.86 2.41 8.20
C LYS A 163 -8.90 3.23 9.05
N GLY A 164 -8.19 4.15 8.39
CA GLY A 164 -7.39 5.18 9.06
C GLY A 164 -8.26 6.25 9.73
N GLY A 165 -7.60 7.18 10.42
CA GLY A 165 -8.18 8.43 10.88
C GLY A 165 -8.72 9.27 9.73
N ALA A 166 -9.80 10.01 9.98
CA ALA A 166 -10.45 10.83 8.96
C ALA A 166 -9.88 12.26 8.88
N ALA A 167 -9.16 12.70 9.91
CA ALA A 167 -8.47 13.98 9.97
C ALA A 167 -7.30 14.03 8.97
N SER A 168 -6.74 15.22 8.70
CA SER A 168 -5.60 15.44 7.79
C SER A 168 -4.25 14.90 8.30
N ASP A 169 -4.28 14.18 9.41
CA ASP A 169 -3.11 13.67 10.12
C ASP A 169 -2.58 12.39 9.47
N ALA A 170 -1.44 11.90 9.94
CA ALA A 170 -0.82 10.73 9.35
C ALA A 170 -1.50 9.43 9.82
N ASN A 171 -1.66 8.49 8.90
CA ASN A 171 -2.01 7.10 9.22
C ASN A 171 -0.80 6.22 8.94
N VAL A 172 -0.31 5.47 9.92
CA VAL A 172 0.80 4.52 9.75
C VAL A 172 0.32 3.11 10.08
N ILE A 173 0.06 2.32 9.05
CA ILE A 173 -0.62 1.02 9.15
C ILE A 173 0.32 -0.10 8.73
N VAL A 174 0.70 -0.94 9.69
CA VAL A 174 1.59 -2.09 9.50
C VAL A 174 0.78 -3.38 9.55
N LEU A 175 0.67 -4.02 8.39
CA LEU A 175 -0.16 -5.19 8.11
C LEU A 175 0.68 -6.42 7.73
N SER A 176 2.00 -6.38 7.96
CA SER A 176 2.94 -7.46 7.60
C SER A 176 2.66 -8.82 8.24
N ALA A 177 1.76 -8.89 9.22
CA ALA A 177 1.33 -10.12 9.88
C ALA A 177 -0.04 -10.64 9.39
N ALA A 178 -0.78 -9.88 8.57
CA ALA A 178 -2.07 -10.32 8.02
C ALA A 178 -1.91 -11.66 7.29
N LEU A 179 -2.97 -12.47 7.23
CA LEU A 179 -2.94 -13.80 6.58
C LEU A 179 -4.00 -13.95 5.47
N ASP A 180 -4.84 -12.95 5.26
CA ASP A 180 -5.96 -12.94 4.33
C ASP A 180 -6.15 -11.52 3.74
N ASP A 181 -7.10 -11.38 2.82
CA ASP A 181 -7.42 -10.16 2.05
C ASP A 181 -7.67 -8.93 2.93
N ILE A 182 -7.10 -7.80 2.53
CA ILE A 182 -7.26 -6.51 3.19
C ILE A 182 -8.04 -5.54 2.32
N THR A 183 -9.04 -4.89 2.93
CA THR A 183 -9.65 -3.67 2.40
C THR A 183 -9.26 -2.50 3.29
N TYR A 184 -8.42 -1.61 2.78
CA TYR A 184 -7.98 -0.41 3.47
C TYR A 184 -8.66 0.85 2.91
N THR A 185 -9.07 1.75 3.80
CA THR A 185 -9.53 3.10 3.47
C THR A 185 -8.82 4.12 4.35
N GLY A 186 -8.00 4.97 3.74
CA GLY A 186 -7.30 6.08 4.37
C GLY A 186 -8.18 7.32 4.52
N GLY A 187 -7.55 8.39 5.01
CA GLY A 187 -8.19 9.66 5.32
C GLY A 187 -7.89 10.76 4.30
N SER A 188 -8.03 12.00 4.75
CA SER A 188 -7.19 13.07 4.22
C SER A 188 -5.85 13.03 4.95
N GLY A 189 -4.73 13.39 4.35
CA GLY A 189 -3.44 13.40 5.06
C GLY A 189 -2.45 12.42 4.44
N THR A 190 -1.41 12.07 5.19
CA THR A 190 -0.39 11.14 4.69
C THR A 190 -0.67 9.75 5.22
N ASP A 191 -1.06 8.84 4.33
CA ASP A 191 -1.28 7.45 4.66
C ASP A 191 -0.05 6.60 4.27
N THR A 192 0.52 5.87 5.22
CA THR A 192 1.63 4.92 5.01
C THR A 192 1.17 3.50 5.37
N ILE A 193 1.11 2.62 4.38
CA ILE A 193 0.63 1.24 4.51
C ILE A 193 1.75 0.28 4.13
N THR A 194 2.04 -0.68 5.01
CA THR A 194 3.07 -1.70 4.79
C THR A 194 2.51 -3.11 4.93
N MET A 195 2.56 -3.90 3.85
CA MET A 195 2.20 -5.32 3.77
C MET A 195 3.38 -6.19 3.30
N ASN A 196 4.60 -5.93 3.78
CA ASN A 196 5.75 -6.75 3.40
C ASN A 196 5.71 -8.14 4.08
N HIS A 197 4.96 -9.08 3.51
CA HIS A 197 4.82 -10.45 4.02
C HIS A 197 6.11 -11.24 3.80
N ALA A 198 6.61 -11.88 4.87
CA ALA A 198 7.82 -12.70 4.82
C ALA A 198 7.61 -14.08 4.13
N THR A 199 6.36 -14.49 3.90
CA THR A 199 5.98 -15.80 3.33
C THR A 199 4.94 -15.63 2.21
N ASN A 200 4.84 -16.59 1.27
CA ASN A 200 3.77 -16.61 0.27
C ASN A 200 2.42 -16.58 0.99
N HIS A 201 1.72 -15.47 0.82
CA HIS A 201 0.46 -15.15 1.50
C HIS A 201 -0.71 -15.77 0.72
N ASP A 202 -1.80 -16.06 1.41
CA ASP A 202 -3.05 -16.60 0.83
C ASP A 202 -4.06 -15.47 0.53
N SER A 203 -3.62 -14.20 0.49
CA SER A 203 -4.45 -13.15 -0.09
C SER A 203 -4.52 -13.38 -1.59
N THR A 204 -5.76 -13.50 -2.05
CA THR A 204 -6.05 -13.52 -3.47
C THR A 204 -6.18 -12.11 -4.02
N THR A 205 -6.72 -11.19 -3.20
CA THR A 205 -6.98 -9.81 -3.61
C THR A 205 -6.87 -8.80 -2.45
N ASN A 206 -6.22 -7.65 -2.67
CA ASN A 206 -6.24 -6.53 -1.72
C ASN A 206 -6.81 -5.28 -2.36
N THR A 207 -7.47 -4.44 -1.57
CA THR A 207 -8.01 -3.14 -2.01
C THR A 207 -7.52 -2.02 -1.11
N PHE A 208 -6.89 -1.01 -1.70
CA PHE A 208 -6.40 0.18 -1.02
C PHE A 208 -7.05 1.42 -1.61
N THR A 209 -7.82 2.15 -0.80
CA THR A 209 -8.23 3.52 -1.09
C THR A 209 -7.40 4.42 -0.19
N LEU A 210 -6.36 5.04 -0.71
CA LEU A 210 -5.39 5.80 0.10
C LEU A 210 -5.99 7.15 0.53
N GLY A 211 -6.82 7.77 -0.30
CA GLY A 211 -7.40 9.08 0.00
C GLY A 211 -6.51 10.22 -0.49
N ASN A 212 -6.81 11.45 -0.04
CA ASN A 212 -6.06 12.63 -0.49
C ASN A 212 -4.82 12.85 0.37
N GLY A 213 -3.75 13.35 -0.25
CA GLY A 213 -2.51 13.69 0.43
C GLY A 213 -1.37 12.86 -0.14
N THR A 214 -0.19 12.96 0.45
CA THR A 214 0.98 12.21 -0.02
C THR A 214 0.98 10.85 0.65
N ASN A 215 0.69 9.79 -0.11
CA ASN A 215 0.54 8.45 0.45
C ASN A 215 1.71 7.54 0.06
N THR A 216 1.91 6.49 0.85
CA THR A 216 2.87 5.43 0.57
C THR A 216 2.22 4.08 0.79
N LEU A 217 2.20 3.24 -0.24
CA LEU A 217 1.79 1.85 -0.16
C LEU A 217 2.97 0.94 -0.53
N THR A 218 3.26 -0.03 0.33
CA THR A 218 4.15 -1.14 0.01
C THR A 218 3.42 -2.46 0.22
N ALA A 219 2.91 -3.04 -0.86
CA ALA A 219 2.42 -4.42 -0.93
C ALA A 219 3.52 -5.30 -1.55
N GLY A 220 3.93 -6.35 -0.83
CA GLY A 220 5.05 -7.21 -1.21
C GLY A 220 4.76 -8.09 -2.43
N ASN A 221 5.77 -8.84 -2.87
CA ASN A 221 5.71 -9.74 -4.04
C ASN A 221 4.70 -10.89 -3.93
N ASN A 222 4.07 -11.04 -2.76
CA ASN A 222 3.35 -12.22 -2.33
C ASN A 222 1.87 -11.92 -2.05
N ASP A 223 1.40 -10.70 -2.33
CA ASP A 223 0.11 -10.17 -1.87
C ASP A 223 -1.02 -10.35 -2.91
N GLY A 224 -0.83 -11.26 -3.88
CA GLY A 224 -1.81 -11.53 -4.92
C GLY A 224 -2.12 -10.30 -5.79
N ASP A 225 -3.37 -10.20 -6.25
CA ASP A 225 -3.83 -9.11 -7.11
C ASP A 225 -4.21 -7.87 -6.27
N ASN A 226 -3.65 -6.70 -6.57
CA ASN A 226 -3.92 -5.49 -5.78
C ASN A 226 -4.74 -4.48 -6.58
N THR A 227 -5.77 -3.91 -5.96
CA THR A 227 -6.47 -2.72 -6.46
C THR A 227 -6.09 -1.52 -5.60
N VAL A 228 -5.51 -0.49 -6.22
CA VAL A 228 -5.05 0.71 -5.52
C VAL A 228 -5.70 1.94 -6.14
N THR A 229 -6.27 2.80 -5.30
CA THR A 229 -6.79 4.10 -5.67
C THR A 229 -6.17 5.17 -4.78
N GLY A 230 -5.38 6.05 -5.40
CA GLY A 230 -4.78 7.24 -4.80
C GLY A 230 -5.74 8.42 -4.78
N GLY A 231 -5.20 9.61 -4.52
CA GLY A 231 -5.94 10.87 -4.41
C GLY A 231 -5.32 11.99 -5.22
N SER A 232 -5.49 13.24 -4.80
CA SER A 232 -4.90 14.38 -5.52
C SER A 232 -3.47 14.76 -5.08
N GLY A 233 -2.81 13.90 -4.31
CA GLY A 233 -1.48 14.17 -3.76
C GLY A 233 -0.42 13.27 -4.37
N VAL A 234 0.84 13.52 -4.02
CA VAL A 234 1.97 12.77 -4.55
C VAL A 234 2.05 11.40 -3.88
N ASP A 235 1.73 10.34 -4.61
CA ASP A 235 1.66 8.98 -4.09
C ASP A 235 2.90 8.15 -4.47
N THR A 236 3.34 7.29 -3.55
CA THR A 236 4.37 6.27 -3.80
C THR A 236 3.76 4.90 -3.60
N ILE A 237 3.55 4.16 -4.69
CA ILE A 237 2.89 2.86 -4.69
C ILE A 237 3.85 1.80 -5.19
N THR A 238 4.11 0.80 -4.35
CA THR A 238 4.81 -0.42 -4.75
C THR A 238 3.88 -1.59 -4.50
N VAL A 239 3.56 -2.34 -5.56
CA VAL A 239 2.83 -3.60 -5.48
C VAL A 239 3.63 -4.72 -6.13
N GLY A 240 3.41 -5.93 -5.64
CA GLY A 240 4.12 -7.13 -6.06
C GLY A 240 3.72 -7.67 -7.44
N ASN A 241 4.02 -8.96 -7.63
CA ASN A 241 3.53 -9.72 -8.77
C ASN A 241 2.01 -9.92 -8.67
N GLY A 242 1.36 -10.19 -9.79
CA GLY A 242 -0.09 -10.40 -9.87
C GLY A 242 -0.72 -9.51 -10.94
N SER A 243 -2.04 -9.54 -11.01
CA SER A 243 -2.83 -8.66 -11.86
C SER A 243 -3.25 -7.42 -11.08
N ASN A 244 -2.39 -6.40 -11.04
CA ASN A 244 -2.65 -5.21 -10.25
C ASN A 244 -3.41 -4.15 -11.05
N THR A 245 -4.35 -3.45 -10.41
CA THR A 245 -5.04 -2.28 -10.95
C THR A 245 -4.71 -1.06 -10.10
N ILE A 246 -4.12 -0.03 -10.69
CA ILE A 246 -3.68 1.17 -9.97
C ILE A 246 -4.23 2.41 -10.65
N THR A 247 -4.84 3.31 -9.87
CA THR A 247 -5.25 4.64 -10.32
C THR A 247 -4.82 5.68 -9.30
N THR A 248 -3.90 6.60 -9.63
CA THR A 248 -3.42 7.63 -8.69
C THR A 248 -4.07 8.99 -8.85
N LEU A 249 -4.80 9.23 -9.95
CA LEU A 249 -5.56 10.46 -10.23
C LEU A 249 -4.70 11.70 -10.50
N ALA A 250 -4.11 12.33 -9.48
CA ALA A 250 -3.32 13.54 -9.68
C ALA A 250 -2.20 13.65 -8.67
N GLY A 251 -1.05 14.13 -9.09
CA GLY A 251 0.17 14.08 -8.29
C GLY A 251 1.34 13.82 -9.22
N ASN A 252 2.56 13.92 -8.70
CA ASN A 252 3.74 13.44 -9.43
C ASN A 252 4.06 12.08 -8.83
N ASP A 253 3.39 11.04 -9.31
CA ASP A 253 3.31 9.77 -8.61
C ASP A 253 4.47 8.85 -8.96
N VAL A 254 4.85 7.98 -8.01
CA VAL A 254 5.86 6.95 -8.21
C VAL A 254 5.17 5.60 -8.06
N ILE A 255 5.01 4.88 -9.16
CA ILE A 255 4.31 3.60 -9.22
C ILE A 255 5.32 2.52 -9.60
N THR A 256 5.39 1.45 -8.81
CA THR A 256 6.20 0.26 -9.11
C THR A 256 5.30 -0.97 -9.06
N VAL A 257 5.27 -1.72 -10.16
CA VAL A 257 4.53 -2.99 -10.27
C VAL A 257 5.46 -4.15 -10.60
N GLY A 258 5.18 -5.32 -10.03
CA GLY A 258 5.86 -6.57 -10.35
C GLY A 258 5.42 -7.17 -11.68
N THR A 259 5.69 -8.47 -11.83
CA THR A 259 5.28 -9.26 -13.00
C THR A 259 3.78 -9.55 -13.00
N GLY A 260 3.19 -9.78 -14.18
CA GLY A 260 1.77 -10.16 -14.30
C GLY A 260 1.03 -9.32 -15.35
N HIS A 261 -0.28 -9.12 -15.14
CA HIS A 261 -1.17 -8.30 -15.97
C HIS A 261 -1.58 -7.04 -15.21
N ASN A 262 -0.82 -5.97 -15.36
CA ASN A 262 -1.07 -4.72 -14.65
C ASN A 262 -1.88 -3.73 -15.50
N VAL A 263 -2.79 -3.02 -14.86
CA VAL A 263 -3.56 -1.90 -15.42
C VAL A 263 -3.26 -0.67 -14.58
N ILE A 264 -2.64 0.35 -15.18
CA ILE A 264 -2.17 1.56 -14.48
C ILE A 264 -2.76 2.78 -15.16
N ASP A 265 -3.31 3.70 -14.37
CA ASP A 265 -3.70 5.05 -14.78
C ASP A 265 -3.11 6.05 -13.78
N SER A 266 -2.00 6.68 -14.12
CA SER A 266 -1.33 7.62 -13.20
C SER A 266 -1.98 9.01 -13.16
N GLY A 267 -2.80 9.33 -14.18
CA GLY A 267 -3.59 10.54 -14.17
C GLY A 267 -2.79 11.80 -14.52
N THR A 268 -2.88 12.86 -13.72
CA THR A 268 -2.23 14.15 -14.06
C THR A 268 -1.01 14.44 -13.20
N GLY A 269 0.07 14.88 -13.82
CA GLY A 269 1.30 15.31 -13.17
C GLY A 269 2.47 14.62 -13.86
N ASN A 270 3.66 14.75 -13.28
CA ASN A 270 4.87 14.15 -13.84
C ASN A 270 5.12 12.82 -13.14
N ASP A 271 4.66 11.74 -13.75
CA ASP A 271 4.63 10.43 -13.11
C ASP A 271 5.86 9.59 -13.45
N THR A 272 6.26 8.71 -12.54
CA THR A 272 7.29 7.69 -12.79
C THR A 272 6.69 6.32 -12.55
N ILE A 273 6.58 5.53 -13.62
CA ILE A 273 5.99 4.20 -13.60
C ILE A 273 7.07 3.17 -13.91
N THR A 274 7.39 2.32 -12.94
CA THR A 274 8.34 1.21 -13.08
C THR A 274 7.59 -0.11 -13.22
N ILE A 275 7.88 -0.84 -14.30
CA ILE A 275 7.21 -2.10 -14.64
C ILE A 275 8.22 -3.23 -14.66
N GLY A 276 7.92 -4.31 -13.93
CA GLY A 276 8.67 -5.56 -13.97
C GLY A 276 8.50 -6.34 -15.28
N ALA A 277 9.02 -7.56 -15.33
CA ALA A 277 8.86 -8.43 -16.49
C ALA A 277 7.37 -8.70 -16.79
N SER A 278 6.95 -8.46 -18.03
CA SER A 278 5.57 -8.70 -18.44
C SER A 278 5.34 -10.21 -18.66
N ALA A 279 4.43 -10.81 -17.88
CA ALA A 279 3.98 -12.20 -18.05
C ALA A 279 2.59 -12.30 -18.71
N ALA A 280 2.00 -11.15 -18.98
CA ALA A 280 0.80 -10.89 -19.76
C ALA A 280 0.93 -9.46 -20.35
N THR A 281 -0.03 -9.02 -21.17
CA THR A 281 -0.05 -7.64 -21.64
C THR A 281 -0.35 -6.69 -20.49
N ASN A 282 0.45 -5.66 -20.26
CA ASN A 282 0.10 -4.58 -19.32
C ASN A 282 -0.60 -3.44 -20.08
N THR A 283 -1.49 -2.71 -19.40
CA THR A 283 -2.08 -1.47 -19.91
C THR A 283 -1.66 -0.30 -19.03
N VAL A 284 -1.09 0.73 -19.63
CA VAL A 284 -0.60 1.92 -18.92
C VAL A 284 -1.17 3.16 -19.58
N ASN A 285 -1.83 4.00 -18.80
CA ASN A 285 -2.10 5.38 -19.14
C ASN A 285 -1.23 6.24 -18.24
N VAL A 286 -0.30 6.98 -18.84
CA VAL A 286 0.50 7.96 -18.09
C VAL A 286 -0.23 9.29 -17.92
N GLY A 287 -1.36 9.45 -18.62
CA GLY A 287 -2.20 10.62 -18.52
C GLY A 287 -1.53 11.89 -19.07
N THR A 288 -1.40 12.94 -18.26
CA THR A 288 -0.85 14.22 -18.72
C THR A 288 0.29 14.70 -17.86
N GLY A 289 1.38 15.11 -18.47
CA GLY A 289 2.49 15.77 -17.81
C GLY A 289 3.77 15.51 -18.57
N THR A 290 4.87 15.38 -17.84
CA THR A 290 6.11 14.83 -18.36
C THR A 290 6.42 13.56 -17.59
N ASP A 291 6.14 12.43 -18.21
CA ASP A 291 6.09 11.12 -17.57
C ASP A 291 7.30 10.26 -17.90
N ASN A 292 7.65 9.36 -17.01
CA ASN A 292 8.75 8.44 -17.17
C ASN A 292 8.28 6.99 -16.99
N LEU A 293 8.30 6.23 -18.07
CA LEU A 293 8.01 4.80 -18.07
C LEU A 293 9.32 4.00 -18.04
N VAL A 294 9.57 3.29 -16.94
CA VAL A 294 10.81 2.53 -16.70
C VAL A 294 10.52 1.04 -16.77
N PHE A 295 11.33 0.31 -17.53
CA PHE A 295 11.28 -1.15 -17.58
C PHE A 295 12.42 -1.75 -16.77
N THR A 296 12.10 -2.71 -15.90
CA THR A 296 13.07 -3.45 -15.07
C THR A 296 13.10 -4.95 -15.36
N GLY A 297 12.29 -5.41 -16.31
CA GLY A 297 12.30 -6.79 -16.77
C GLY A 297 11.84 -6.92 -18.22
N VAL A 298 12.39 -7.92 -18.91
CA VAL A 298 11.99 -8.29 -20.26
C VAL A 298 10.80 -9.24 -20.22
N GLN A 299 9.84 -9.06 -21.12
CA GLN A 299 8.65 -9.89 -21.19
C GLN A 299 8.93 -11.35 -21.55
N THR A 300 8.09 -12.25 -21.04
CA THR A 300 8.28 -13.70 -21.17
C THR A 300 7.77 -14.27 -22.50
N ALA A 301 7.02 -13.49 -23.28
CA ALA A 301 6.60 -13.86 -24.63
C ALA A 301 6.33 -12.60 -25.48
N ALA A 302 6.47 -12.72 -26.80
CA ALA A 302 6.21 -11.65 -27.77
C ALA A 302 4.79 -11.06 -27.72
N GLY A 303 3.81 -11.81 -27.18
CA GLY A 303 2.44 -11.33 -26.98
C GLY A 303 2.22 -10.54 -25.68
N TYR A 304 3.20 -10.53 -24.77
CA TYR A 304 3.09 -9.95 -23.44
C TYR A 304 3.87 -8.64 -23.37
N TYR A 305 3.38 -7.59 -24.02
CA TYR A 305 4.02 -6.27 -23.99
C TYR A 305 3.25 -5.30 -23.10
N THR A 306 3.86 -4.15 -22.83
CA THR A 306 3.14 -3.03 -22.20
C THR A 306 2.54 -2.15 -23.29
N SER A 307 1.22 -1.93 -23.23
CA SER A 307 0.47 -1.03 -24.09
C SER A 307 0.28 0.31 -23.38
N VAL A 308 0.77 1.39 -23.99
CA VAL A 308 0.90 2.70 -23.35
C VAL A 308 0.04 3.74 -24.08
N THR A 309 -0.70 4.51 -23.30
CA THR A 309 -1.49 5.70 -23.70
C THR A 309 -1.01 6.91 -22.91
N GLY A 310 -1.31 8.13 -23.40
CA GLY A 310 -0.95 9.39 -22.73
C GLY A 310 0.38 10.00 -23.17
N MET A 311 1.29 9.17 -23.71
CA MET A 311 2.63 9.58 -24.15
C MET A 311 2.61 10.76 -25.15
N GLY A 312 3.32 11.83 -24.81
CA GLY A 312 3.49 13.08 -25.54
C GLY A 312 4.93 13.59 -25.52
N ALA A 313 5.10 14.85 -25.94
CA ALA A 313 6.42 15.47 -26.04
C ALA A 313 7.03 15.73 -24.65
N GLY A 314 8.25 15.27 -24.43
CA GLY A 314 8.96 15.36 -23.16
C GLY A 314 8.99 14.04 -22.38
N ASP A 315 8.01 13.16 -22.60
CA ASP A 315 7.93 11.87 -21.89
C ASP A 315 9.09 10.96 -22.24
N THR A 316 9.46 10.10 -21.30
CA THR A 316 10.56 9.17 -21.43
C THR A 316 10.13 7.71 -21.31
N ILE A 317 10.79 6.87 -22.10
CA ILE A 317 10.72 5.41 -21.98
C ILE A 317 12.13 4.91 -21.74
N ASP A 318 12.37 4.35 -20.55
CA ASP A 318 13.66 3.95 -20.04
C ASP A 318 13.82 2.41 -20.10
N PHE A 319 14.78 1.97 -20.91
CA PHE A 319 15.18 0.57 -21.05
C PHE A 319 16.55 0.28 -20.44
N SER A 320 17.13 1.21 -19.68
CA SER A 320 18.50 1.11 -19.15
C SER A 320 18.74 -0.14 -18.30
N ALA A 321 17.70 -0.65 -17.62
CA ALA A 321 17.78 -1.86 -16.80
C ALA A 321 17.52 -3.16 -17.57
N THR A 322 17.01 -3.10 -18.80
CA THR A 322 16.68 -4.26 -19.64
C THR A 322 17.54 -4.39 -20.89
N ALA A 323 18.21 -3.33 -21.31
CA ALA A 323 19.13 -3.33 -22.43
C ALA A 323 20.51 -3.90 -22.04
N ASN A 324 21.16 -4.56 -23.00
CA ASN A 324 22.58 -4.86 -22.92
C ASN A 324 23.37 -3.59 -23.21
N ASP A 325 24.19 -3.15 -22.24
CA ASP A 325 25.08 -2.00 -22.42
C ASP A 325 26.55 -2.43 -22.34
N GLY A 326 27.17 -2.61 -23.51
CA GLY A 326 28.61 -2.77 -23.67
C GLY A 326 29.37 -1.45 -23.67
N GLY A 327 28.68 -0.32 -23.46
CA GLY A 327 29.20 1.05 -23.55
C GLY A 327 29.22 1.60 -24.98
N GLY A 328 28.54 0.95 -25.94
CA GLY A 328 28.56 1.28 -27.37
C GLY A 328 27.42 2.18 -27.84
N LEU A 329 26.38 2.43 -27.04
CA LEU A 329 25.25 3.25 -27.47
C LEU A 329 25.59 4.74 -27.47
N ALA A 330 25.52 5.36 -28.65
CA ALA A 330 25.61 6.82 -28.77
C ALA A 330 24.23 7.46 -28.70
N ALA A 331 24.16 8.62 -28.04
CA ALA A 331 22.97 9.46 -28.10
C ALA A 331 22.69 9.85 -29.56
N ALA A 332 21.45 9.65 -29.99
CA ALA A 332 21.05 9.82 -31.39
C ALA A 332 19.55 10.09 -31.51
N VAL A 333 19.14 10.62 -32.66
CA VAL A 333 17.72 10.57 -33.07
C VAL A 333 17.38 9.14 -33.50
N LEU A 334 16.18 8.67 -33.17
CA LEU A 334 15.73 7.33 -33.56
C LEU A 334 15.59 7.18 -35.09
N GLY A 335 15.26 8.27 -35.78
CA GLY A 335 15.17 8.29 -37.24
C GLY A 335 13.96 7.53 -37.78
N ALA A 336 13.97 7.26 -39.09
CA ALA A 336 12.81 6.73 -39.78
C ALA A 336 12.35 5.36 -39.23
N LYS A 337 11.03 5.16 -39.15
CA LYS A 337 10.45 3.85 -38.85
C LYS A 337 10.90 2.78 -39.82
N MET A 338 10.87 1.54 -39.36
CA MET A 338 11.03 0.37 -40.22
C MET A 338 9.99 0.42 -41.36
N PRO A 339 10.40 0.12 -42.61
CA PRO A 339 9.47 0.05 -43.73
C PRO A 339 8.34 -0.95 -43.48
N SER A 340 7.17 -0.69 -44.07
CA SER A 340 6.09 -1.68 -44.04
C SER A 340 6.50 -2.96 -44.77
N LEU A 341 6.17 -4.11 -44.17
CA LEU A 341 6.44 -5.44 -44.73
C LEU A 341 5.34 -5.92 -45.70
N GLY A 342 4.36 -5.06 -46.01
CA GLY A 342 3.23 -5.37 -46.89
C GLY A 342 1.98 -5.88 -46.14
N GLY A 343 0.83 -5.89 -46.83
CA GLY A 343 -0.49 -6.10 -46.22
C GLY A 343 -0.81 -7.52 -45.71
N SER A 344 0.08 -8.50 -45.94
CA SER A 344 -0.06 -9.87 -45.43
C SER A 344 0.92 -10.19 -44.30
N ALA A 345 1.78 -9.25 -43.90
CA ALA A 345 2.73 -9.48 -42.83
C ALA A 345 2.02 -9.52 -41.47
N SER A 346 2.33 -10.54 -40.68
CA SER A 346 1.84 -10.65 -39.30
C SER A 346 2.64 -9.75 -38.35
N PHE A 347 2.13 -9.54 -37.13
CA PHE A 347 2.88 -8.86 -36.08
C PHE A 347 4.24 -9.52 -35.80
N ALA A 348 4.29 -10.86 -35.76
CA ALA A 348 5.54 -11.60 -35.59
C ALA A 348 6.58 -11.30 -36.69
N ASN A 349 6.15 -11.16 -37.96
CA ASN A 349 7.07 -10.79 -39.04
C ASN A 349 7.71 -9.41 -38.81
N TYR A 350 6.95 -8.47 -38.23
CA TYR A 350 7.48 -7.16 -37.87
C TYR A 350 8.46 -7.22 -36.69
N LEU A 351 8.16 -8.03 -35.66
CA LEU A 351 9.09 -8.25 -34.55
C LEU A 351 10.40 -8.88 -35.02
N ASP A 352 10.34 -9.93 -35.85
CA ASP A 352 11.52 -10.59 -36.41
C ASP A 352 12.36 -9.62 -37.26
N ALA A 353 11.73 -8.79 -38.08
CA ALA A 353 12.45 -7.79 -38.88
C ALA A 353 13.09 -6.70 -37.99
N ALA A 354 12.43 -6.34 -36.89
CA ALA A 354 12.98 -5.41 -35.92
C ALA A 354 14.18 -6.00 -35.16
N ALA A 355 14.12 -7.29 -34.79
CA ALA A 355 15.18 -8.03 -34.10
C ALA A 355 16.17 -8.75 -35.06
N ALA A 356 16.20 -8.41 -36.35
CA ALA A 356 17.09 -9.08 -37.31
C ALA A 356 18.60 -8.78 -37.10
N GLY A 357 18.96 -7.98 -36.09
CA GLY A 357 20.31 -7.52 -35.80
C GLY A 357 21.09 -8.48 -34.91
N ASN A 358 22.06 -7.92 -34.17
CA ASN A 358 22.72 -8.60 -33.07
C ASN A 358 22.88 -7.61 -31.93
N GLY A 359 21.93 -7.64 -30.98
CA GLY A 359 21.89 -6.81 -29.78
C GLY A 359 22.57 -7.42 -28.56
N SER A 360 23.29 -8.53 -28.70
CA SER A 360 23.85 -9.28 -27.54
C SER A 360 24.98 -8.57 -26.78
N THR A 361 25.54 -7.49 -27.34
CA THR A 361 26.59 -6.67 -26.68
C THR A 361 26.08 -5.29 -26.37
N ASP A 362 25.55 -4.61 -27.39
CA ASP A 362 24.87 -3.33 -27.29
C ASP A 362 23.51 -3.50 -27.94
N SER A 363 22.43 -3.24 -27.20
CA SER A 363 21.09 -3.43 -27.71
C SER A 363 20.78 -2.52 -28.89
N ALA A 364 19.92 -2.98 -29.80
CA ALA A 364 19.50 -2.19 -30.95
C ALA A 364 18.02 -1.79 -30.80
N ILE A 365 17.75 -0.49 -30.88
CA ILE A 365 16.39 0.05 -30.84
C ILE A 365 15.88 0.24 -32.27
N LYS A 366 14.70 -0.32 -32.58
CA LYS A 366 13.95 -0.05 -33.81
C LYS A 366 12.49 0.19 -33.49
N TRP A 367 11.79 0.88 -34.39
CA TRP A 367 10.37 1.11 -34.24
C TRP A 367 9.61 0.94 -35.55
N PHE A 368 8.34 0.55 -35.46
CA PHE A 368 7.45 0.35 -36.59
C PHE A 368 6.00 0.71 -36.24
N GLN A 369 5.14 0.72 -37.26
CA GLN A 369 3.70 0.89 -37.07
C GLN A 369 2.96 -0.31 -37.65
N TYR A 370 2.03 -0.87 -36.89
CA TYR A 370 1.24 -2.03 -37.25
C TYR A 370 -0.19 -1.87 -36.69
N ASN A 371 -1.18 -2.15 -37.52
CA ASN A 371 -2.60 -2.15 -37.13
C ASN A 371 -3.10 -0.87 -36.40
N GLY A 372 -2.54 0.30 -36.72
CA GLY A 372 -2.94 1.59 -36.15
C GLY A 372 -2.15 2.05 -34.93
N ASN A 373 -1.22 1.23 -34.43
CA ASN A 373 -0.38 1.53 -33.27
C ASN A 373 1.11 1.60 -33.65
N THR A 374 1.91 2.24 -32.80
CA THR A 374 3.37 2.32 -32.91
C THR A 374 4.01 1.33 -31.93
N TYR A 375 5.06 0.65 -32.35
CA TYR A 375 5.78 -0.31 -31.52
C TYR A 375 7.27 0.02 -31.51
N ILE A 376 7.88 -0.05 -30.34
CA ILE A 376 9.33 0.04 -30.12
C ILE A 376 9.82 -1.36 -29.76
N VAL A 377 10.90 -1.80 -30.42
CA VAL A 377 11.56 -3.07 -30.16
C VAL A 377 13.00 -2.79 -29.75
N VAL A 378 13.42 -3.43 -28.66
CA VAL A 378 14.81 -3.45 -28.19
C VAL A 378 15.33 -4.87 -28.39
N ASP A 379 16.19 -5.03 -29.39
CA ASP A 379 16.89 -6.27 -29.69
C ASP A 379 18.06 -6.40 -28.71
N ASN A 380 18.01 -7.45 -27.87
CA ASN A 380 19.02 -7.78 -26.86
C ASN A 380 19.69 -9.11 -27.19
N SER A 381 19.41 -9.70 -28.35
CA SER A 381 19.80 -11.07 -28.67
C SER A 381 20.72 -11.13 -29.88
N ALA A 382 21.42 -12.25 -30.05
CA ALA A 382 22.24 -12.48 -31.25
C ALA A 382 21.42 -13.13 -32.38
N ALA A 383 20.15 -13.46 -32.13
CA ALA A 383 19.30 -14.15 -33.08
C ALA A 383 18.75 -13.13 -34.09
N ALA A 384 18.54 -13.58 -35.33
CA ALA A 384 17.94 -12.73 -36.37
C ALA A 384 16.39 -12.72 -36.33
N THR A 385 15.81 -13.17 -35.22
CA THR A 385 14.38 -13.34 -34.97
C THR A 385 14.11 -12.94 -33.53
N PHE A 386 12.92 -12.44 -33.26
CA PHE A 386 12.56 -11.98 -31.93
C PHE A 386 12.61 -13.13 -30.91
N GLN A 387 13.32 -12.94 -29.80
CA GLN A 387 13.47 -13.91 -28.73
C GLN A 387 12.62 -13.56 -27.52
N ASP A 388 11.67 -14.43 -27.19
CA ASP A 388 10.91 -14.37 -25.94
C ASP A 388 11.84 -14.41 -24.72
N GLY A 389 11.68 -13.49 -23.78
CA GLY A 389 12.55 -13.35 -22.61
C GLY A 389 13.94 -12.79 -22.90
N GLY A 390 14.26 -12.50 -24.16
CA GLY A 390 15.50 -11.84 -24.59
C GLY A 390 15.23 -10.43 -25.07
N ASP A 391 14.44 -10.31 -26.13
CA ASP A 391 14.12 -9.04 -26.78
C ASP A 391 12.88 -8.39 -26.16
N GLN A 392 12.82 -7.06 -26.20
CA GLN A 392 11.75 -6.28 -25.61
C GLN A 392 10.86 -5.62 -26.67
N VAL A 393 9.56 -5.55 -26.41
CA VAL A 393 8.60 -4.78 -27.21
C VAL A 393 7.66 -3.97 -26.32
N VAL A 394 7.40 -2.73 -26.74
CA VAL A 394 6.43 -1.81 -26.12
C VAL A 394 5.51 -1.28 -27.20
N GLU A 395 4.22 -1.21 -26.90
CA GLU A 395 3.21 -0.59 -27.77
C GLU A 395 2.89 0.81 -27.27
N LEU A 396 2.93 1.79 -28.18
CA LEU A 396 2.31 3.09 -28.01
C LEU A 396 1.00 3.09 -28.80
N VAL A 397 -0.11 3.30 -28.10
CA VAL A 397 -1.44 3.30 -28.72
C VAL A 397 -1.57 4.51 -29.64
N GLY A 398 -1.95 4.24 -30.90
CA GLY A 398 -2.04 5.25 -31.95
C GLY A 398 -0.75 5.41 -32.78
N LEU A 399 -0.83 6.26 -33.80
CA LEU A 399 0.25 6.50 -34.74
C LEU A 399 1.18 7.60 -34.24
N VAL A 400 2.02 7.27 -33.27
CA VAL A 400 3.09 8.15 -32.76
C VAL A 400 4.28 8.14 -33.73
N ASP A 401 4.76 9.32 -34.15
CA ASP A 401 5.96 9.47 -34.97
C ASP A 401 7.18 9.68 -34.08
N LEU A 402 8.08 8.70 -34.05
CA LEU A 402 9.28 8.73 -33.22
C LEU A 402 10.53 9.21 -34.00
N SER A 403 10.37 9.71 -35.24
CA SER A 403 11.51 9.97 -36.11
C SER A 403 12.45 11.08 -35.63
N THR A 404 11.93 12.01 -34.83
CA THR A 404 12.68 13.10 -34.20
C THR A 404 12.92 12.90 -32.71
N SER A 405 12.34 11.84 -32.11
CA SER A 405 12.63 11.44 -30.74
C SER A 405 14.09 11.02 -30.61
N THR A 406 14.65 11.19 -29.42
CA THR A 406 16.07 10.91 -29.15
C THR A 406 16.21 9.77 -28.18
N GLN A 407 17.18 8.89 -28.43
CA GLN A 407 17.72 8.01 -27.40
C GLN A 407 18.95 8.66 -26.77
N ASP A 408 19.11 8.56 -25.46
CA ASP A 408 20.37 8.88 -24.80
C ASP A 408 21.37 7.71 -24.91
N GLY A 409 22.58 7.89 -24.39
CA GLY A 409 23.59 6.81 -24.37
C GLY A 409 23.32 5.72 -23.33
N SER A 410 22.14 5.72 -22.71
CA SER A 410 21.73 4.81 -21.63
C SER A 410 20.38 4.15 -21.92
N TYR A 411 19.95 4.10 -23.19
CA TYR A 411 18.70 3.47 -23.63
C TYR A 411 17.42 4.13 -23.10
N VAL A 412 17.49 5.43 -22.80
CA VAL A 412 16.31 6.25 -22.49
C VAL A 412 15.87 6.99 -23.74
N ILE A 413 14.63 6.76 -24.17
CA ILE A 413 14.00 7.45 -25.30
C ILE A 413 13.21 8.65 -24.78
N THR A 414 13.47 9.85 -25.28
CA THR A 414 12.66 11.05 -25.04
C THR A 414 11.80 11.36 -26.27
N LEU A 415 10.49 11.42 -26.08
CA LEU A 415 9.52 11.74 -27.13
C LEU A 415 9.53 13.25 -27.43
N VAL A 416 9.25 13.63 -28.69
CA VAL A 416 9.35 15.02 -29.18
C VAL A 416 8.13 15.38 -30.01
#